data_AF-A0A2A6CTM0-F1
#
_entry.id   AF-A0A2A6CTM0-F1
#
_cell.length_a   1.000
_cell.length_b   1.000
_cell.length_c   1.000
_cell.angle_alpha   90.00
_cell.angle_beta   90.00
_cell.angle_gamma   90.00
#
_symmetry.space_group_name_H-M   'P 1'
#
loop_
_entity.id
_entity.type
_entity.pdbx_description
1 polymer ?
#
loop_
_entity_poly.entity_id
_entity_poly.type
_entity_poly.pdbx_seq_one_letter_code
_entity_poly.pdbx_strand_id
1 'polypeptide(L)'
;MPTYKVDWNVMRGRGERMRRVRRFGWSAWNSQFQKEFSLDEVINARKIYDFMGLLECSPTSDGAAAAIICSENFLKKHPELRKQAVEIVGMKLGTDSPSVFKEDNMKMIGFDMIERISKELYKETGYGPNDVQVIELHDCFAPNELITYEAIGLCPVGKAGELIDRNDNTYGGKWVINPSGGLISKGHPIGATGVAQVPNAKLAMQHNIGIGGAGVVAMYKLADGAVSAAGAAPARAAPSGGALQSDAVMAEIKDRVTTEKELVKKAGQLVVRFIVTGANGQTKNWLVDLKQNPPFVGHNDSAKAELDVTLSDDTFMQMAAGKIKPDQARIWAFMKGQVKVKGNIAKAMKLQTILNPSMLKLKL
;
A
#
# COMPACT_ATOMS: atom_id res chain seq x y z
N MET A 1 15.75 21.37 -37.95
CA MET A 1 15.93 21.14 -36.50
C MET A 1 15.11 19.92 -36.15
N PRO A 2 15.66 18.87 -35.52
CA PRO A 2 14.92 17.62 -35.35
C PRO A 2 13.75 17.87 -34.40
N THR A 3 12.55 17.82 -34.96
CA THR A 3 11.29 17.82 -34.25
C THR A 3 11.24 16.58 -33.36
N TYR A 4 11.17 16.80 -32.05
CA TYR A 4 10.94 15.74 -31.07
C TYR A 4 9.52 15.21 -31.28
N LYS A 5 9.36 14.22 -32.17
CA LYS A 5 8.23 13.31 -32.07
C LYS A 5 8.54 12.45 -30.84
N VAL A 6 7.81 12.65 -29.75
CA VAL A 6 7.71 11.61 -28.72
C VAL A 6 7.19 10.38 -29.46
N ASP A 7 8.09 9.46 -29.79
CA ASP A 7 7.70 8.21 -30.41
C ASP A 7 7.02 7.38 -29.33
N TRP A 8 5.70 7.52 -29.25
CA TRP A 8 4.87 6.76 -28.32
C TRP A 8 4.93 5.25 -28.59
N ASN A 9 5.51 4.79 -29.71
CA ASN A 9 5.86 3.37 -29.91
C ASN A 9 7.17 3.01 -29.20
N VAL A 10 8.15 3.91 -29.14
CA VAL A 10 9.35 3.77 -28.32
C VAL A 10 8.98 3.83 -26.84
N MET A 11 8.07 4.72 -26.42
CA MET A 11 7.46 4.69 -25.09
C MET A 11 6.55 3.47 -24.86
N ARG A 12 5.93 2.85 -25.88
CA ARG A 12 5.19 1.58 -25.72
C ARG A 12 6.11 0.41 -25.47
N GLY A 13 7.18 0.26 -26.27
CA GLY A 13 8.21 -0.74 -26.01
C GLY A 13 8.95 -0.47 -24.70
N ARG A 14 9.07 0.81 -24.26
CA ARG A 14 9.60 1.21 -22.94
C ARG A 14 8.56 1.15 -21.80
N GLY A 15 7.27 1.17 -22.12
CA GLY A 15 6.15 1.07 -21.19
C GLY A 15 5.87 -0.39 -20.82
N GLU A 16 6.15 -1.33 -21.72
CA GLU A 16 6.33 -2.75 -21.37
C GLU A 16 7.36 -2.96 -20.25
N ARG A 17 8.35 -2.05 -20.12
CA ARG A 17 9.46 -2.14 -19.16
C ARG A 17 9.18 -1.46 -17.81
N MET A 18 8.30 -0.45 -17.76
CA MET A 18 7.80 0.18 -16.51
C MET A 18 7.20 -0.85 -15.53
N ARG A 19 6.69 -1.94 -16.09
CA ARG A 19 5.74 -2.87 -15.47
C ARG A 19 6.40 -4.03 -14.73
N ARG A 20 7.73 -4.00 -14.53
CA ARG A 20 8.49 -5.07 -13.85
C ARG A 20 8.69 -4.83 -12.35
N VAL A 21 8.33 -3.69 -11.80
CA VAL A 21 8.70 -3.35 -10.42
C VAL A 21 7.53 -2.75 -9.67
N ARG A 22 6.77 -3.59 -8.96
CA ARG A 22 6.10 -3.19 -7.73
C ARG A 22 6.19 -4.35 -6.74
N ARG A 23 7.39 -4.55 -6.18
CA ARG A 23 7.48 -5.21 -4.88
C ARG A 23 7.16 -4.16 -3.84
N PHE A 24 6.00 -4.29 -3.22
CA PHE A 24 5.58 -3.36 -2.18
C PHE A 24 6.59 -3.37 -1.05
N GLY A 25 7.09 -2.16 -0.76
CA GLY A 25 7.94 -1.92 0.37
C GLY A 25 7.20 -2.10 1.69
N TRP A 26 7.99 -2.25 2.74
CA TRP A 26 7.55 -2.43 4.12
C TRP A 26 6.64 -1.30 4.66
N SER A 27 6.54 -0.17 3.95
CA SER A 27 5.71 1.01 4.27
C SER A 27 4.37 1.08 3.52
N ALA A 28 4.03 0.10 2.66
CA ALA A 28 2.80 0.08 1.85
C ALA A 28 1.54 -0.41 2.60
N TRP A 29 1.57 -0.54 3.93
CA TRP A 29 0.44 -1.05 4.72
C TRP A 29 -0.82 -0.19 4.65
N ASN A 30 -0.68 1.12 4.42
CA ASN A 30 -1.79 2.06 4.18
C ASN A 30 -2.17 2.19 2.70
N SER A 31 -1.59 1.38 1.82
CA SER A 31 -1.83 1.50 0.39
C SER A 31 -3.23 1.01 0.02
N GLN A 32 -3.98 1.81 -0.74
CA GLN A 32 -5.32 1.43 -1.23
C GLN A 32 -5.28 0.13 -2.04
N PHE A 33 -4.25 -0.06 -2.86
CA PHE A 33 -3.99 -1.33 -3.52
C PHE A 33 -2.84 -2.04 -2.83
N GLN A 34 -3.10 -3.28 -2.40
CA GLN A 34 -2.10 -4.21 -1.85
C GLN A 34 -1.89 -5.43 -2.74
N LYS A 35 -2.60 -5.48 -3.89
CA LYS A 35 -2.46 -6.54 -4.88
C LYS A 35 -1.26 -6.24 -5.77
N GLU A 36 -0.35 -7.20 -5.88
CA GLU A 36 0.66 -7.20 -6.94
C GLU A 36 0.02 -7.58 -8.27
N PHE A 37 0.34 -6.81 -9.31
CA PHE A 37 -0.08 -7.08 -10.68
C PHE A 37 1.10 -7.58 -11.48
N SER A 38 0.88 -8.63 -12.26
CA SER A 38 1.84 -9.10 -13.26
C SER A 38 1.99 -8.08 -14.39
N LEU A 39 3.13 -8.15 -15.09
CA LEU A 39 3.36 -7.38 -16.31
C LEU A 39 2.17 -7.49 -17.26
N ASP A 40 1.75 -8.71 -17.58
CA ASP A 40 0.67 -8.99 -18.52
C ASP A 40 -0.67 -8.41 -18.08
N GLU A 41 -0.99 -8.45 -16.78
CA GLU A 41 -2.19 -7.78 -16.25
C GLU A 41 -2.14 -6.26 -16.46
N VAL A 42 -0.97 -5.63 -16.29
CA VAL A 42 -0.80 -4.19 -16.52
C VAL A 42 -0.89 -3.86 -18.01
N ILE A 43 -0.25 -4.65 -18.89
CA ILE A 43 -0.31 -4.46 -20.35
C ILE A 43 -1.75 -4.51 -20.87
N ASN A 44 -2.49 -5.52 -20.39
CA ASN A 44 -3.82 -5.84 -20.89
C ASN A 44 -4.93 -5.16 -20.08
N ALA A 45 -4.57 -4.27 -19.16
CA ALA A 45 -5.53 -3.47 -18.41
C ALA A 45 -6.39 -2.62 -19.35
N ARG A 46 -7.60 -2.28 -18.90
CA ARG A 46 -8.51 -1.37 -19.62
C ARG A 46 -7.76 -0.09 -20.03
N LYS A 47 -7.73 0.22 -21.32
CA LYS A 47 -7.14 1.47 -21.82
C LYS A 47 -7.91 2.68 -21.33
N ILE A 48 -7.18 3.71 -20.91
CA ILE A 48 -7.71 5.02 -20.50
C ILE A 48 -7.46 6.05 -21.60
N TYR A 49 -6.23 6.11 -22.11
CA TYR A 49 -5.87 7.05 -23.17
C TYR A 49 -4.69 6.51 -23.98
N ASP A 50 -4.88 6.37 -25.30
CA ASP A 50 -3.90 5.85 -26.26
C ASP A 50 -3.19 4.56 -25.78
N PHE A 51 -1.96 4.69 -25.27
CA PHE A 51 -1.12 3.59 -24.78
C PHE A 51 -1.22 3.36 -23.25
N MET A 52 -1.90 4.23 -22.51
CA MET A 52 -2.00 4.18 -21.05
C MET A 52 -3.17 3.32 -20.59
N GLY A 53 -2.89 2.33 -19.74
CA GLY A 53 -3.85 1.45 -19.10
C GLY A 53 -4.31 1.94 -17.72
N LEU A 54 -5.45 1.43 -17.25
CA LEU A 54 -6.04 1.77 -15.95
C LEU A 54 -5.09 1.55 -14.77
N LEU A 55 -4.28 0.50 -14.82
CA LEU A 55 -3.32 0.17 -13.75
C LEU A 55 -2.06 1.06 -13.76
N GLU A 56 -1.96 1.97 -14.73
CA GLU A 56 -0.91 2.99 -14.84
C GLU A 56 -1.39 4.38 -14.38
N CYS A 57 -2.61 4.46 -13.82
CA CYS A 57 -3.22 5.68 -13.29
C CYS A 57 -3.48 5.56 -11.78
N SER A 58 -3.27 6.65 -11.02
CA SER A 58 -3.68 6.69 -9.62
C SER A 58 -5.19 6.60 -9.44
N PRO A 59 -5.69 5.88 -8.41
CA PRO A 59 -7.10 5.82 -8.12
C PRO A 59 -7.59 7.13 -7.49
N THR A 60 -8.91 7.32 -7.53
CA THR A 60 -9.57 8.29 -6.64
C THR A 60 -9.53 7.76 -5.21
N SER A 61 -9.14 8.60 -4.26
CA SER A 61 -8.91 8.19 -2.87
C SER A 61 -9.33 9.29 -1.90
N ASP A 62 -9.91 8.87 -0.78
CA ASP A 62 -10.13 9.73 0.39
C ASP A 62 -9.02 9.50 1.42
N GLY A 63 -8.49 10.56 2.00
CA GLY A 63 -7.42 10.45 3.00
C GLY A 63 -6.90 11.79 3.50
N ALA A 64 -6.17 11.75 4.62
CA ALA A 64 -5.53 12.91 5.24
C ALA A 64 -4.14 12.54 5.78
N ALA A 65 -3.24 13.51 5.82
CA ALA A 65 -1.92 13.40 6.44
C ALA A 65 -1.60 14.71 7.16
N ALA A 66 -0.84 14.63 8.25
CA ALA A 66 -0.41 15.79 9.03
C ALA A 66 1.03 15.62 9.48
N ALA A 67 1.75 16.73 9.60
CA ALA A 67 3.10 16.79 10.14
C ALA A 67 3.17 17.91 11.20
N ILE A 68 3.94 17.67 12.27
CA ILE A 68 4.25 18.68 13.28
C ILE A 68 5.64 19.21 12.96
N ILE A 69 5.73 20.52 12.73
CA ILE A 69 7.00 21.20 12.45
C ILE A 69 7.44 21.93 13.72
N CYS A 70 8.71 21.77 14.08
CA CYS A 70 9.33 22.51 15.17
C CYS A 70 10.66 23.11 14.70
N SER A 71 11.10 24.17 15.38
CA SER A 71 12.41 24.77 15.11
C SER A 71 13.52 23.94 15.75
N GLU A 72 14.75 24.09 15.24
CA GLU A 72 15.93 23.50 15.88
C GLU A 72 16.09 23.94 17.34
N ASN A 73 15.73 25.19 17.66
CA ASN A 73 15.80 25.70 19.03
C ASN A 73 14.83 24.99 19.97
N PHE A 74 13.64 24.63 19.49
CA PHE A 74 12.71 23.79 20.25
C PHE A 74 13.33 22.41 20.46
N LEU A 75 13.87 21.79 19.40
CA LEU A 75 14.49 20.47 19.50
C LEU A 75 15.72 20.44 20.43
N LYS A 76 16.49 21.53 20.52
CA LYS A 76 17.61 21.68 21.48
C LYS A 76 17.13 21.69 22.93
N LYS A 77 15.95 22.27 23.20
CA LYS A 77 15.33 22.30 24.53
C LYS A 77 14.63 20.97 24.88
N HIS A 78 14.34 20.15 23.87
CA HIS A 78 13.64 18.87 23.97
C HIS A 78 14.48 17.73 23.35
N PRO A 79 15.68 17.44 23.88
CA PRO A 79 16.61 16.48 23.29
C PRO A 79 16.05 15.06 23.18
N GLU A 80 15.07 14.70 24.02
CA GLU A 80 14.33 13.43 23.97
C GLU A 80 13.62 13.21 22.62
N LEU A 81 13.22 14.30 21.94
CA LEU A 81 12.54 14.24 20.64
C LEU A 81 13.53 14.12 19.46
N ARG A 82 14.84 14.27 19.69
CA ARG A 82 15.83 14.33 18.60
C ARG A 82 15.92 13.03 17.79
N LYS A 83 15.74 11.88 18.45
CA LYS A 83 15.79 10.55 17.81
C LYS A 83 14.63 10.27 16.86
N GLN A 84 13.51 10.97 17.03
CA GLN A 84 12.31 10.83 16.19
C GLN A 84 12.17 11.98 15.17
N ALA A 85 13.01 13.01 15.28
CA ALA A 85 12.92 14.19 14.43
C ALA A 85 13.58 13.93 13.06
N VAL A 86 12.90 14.41 12.02
CA VAL A 86 13.41 14.46 10.65
C VAL A 86 13.73 15.91 10.33
N GLU A 87 14.98 16.16 9.95
CA GLU A 87 15.44 17.48 9.52
C GLU A 87 15.08 17.69 8.05
N ILE A 88 14.50 18.85 7.74
CA ILE A 88 14.33 19.34 6.37
C ILE A 88 15.66 19.98 5.99
N VAL A 89 16.46 19.25 5.20
CA VAL A 89 17.79 19.69 4.75
C VAL A 89 17.69 20.90 3.80
N GLY A 90 16.65 20.89 2.98
CA GLY A 90 16.33 21.98 2.07
C GLY A 90 15.03 21.69 1.33
N MET A 91 14.38 22.75 0.86
CA MET A 91 13.13 22.66 0.11
C MET A 91 13.08 23.78 -0.93
N LYS A 92 12.68 23.42 -2.15
CA LYS A 92 12.44 24.38 -3.24
C LYS A 92 11.04 24.24 -3.77
N LEU A 93 10.35 25.37 -3.84
CA LEU A 93 9.06 25.51 -4.52
C LEU A 93 9.31 26.24 -5.84
N GLY A 94 8.70 25.75 -6.91
CA GLY A 94 8.73 26.39 -8.21
C GLY A 94 7.36 26.34 -8.86
N THR A 95 7.19 27.20 -9.86
CA THR A 95 6.08 27.10 -10.81
C THR A 95 6.63 27.04 -12.23
N ASP A 96 5.75 26.68 -13.15
CA ASP A 96 6.01 26.66 -14.58
C ASP A 96 6.46 28.03 -15.10
N SER A 97 7.30 28.00 -16.13
CA SER A 97 7.70 29.19 -16.88
C SER A 97 6.84 29.35 -18.13
N PRO A 98 6.74 30.55 -18.73
CA PRO A 98 5.99 30.77 -19.98
C PRO A 98 6.42 29.88 -21.16
N SER A 99 7.58 29.21 -21.08
CA SER A 99 8.04 28.21 -22.05
C SER A 99 7.13 26.99 -22.17
N VAL A 100 6.29 26.68 -21.16
CA VAL A 100 5.38 25.53 -21.22
C VAL A 100 4.35 25.62 -22.34
N PHE A 101 4.03 26.83 -22.81
CA PHE A 101 3.07 27.06 -23.90
C PHE A 101 3.70 27.01 -25.30
N LYS A 102 5.01 26.75 -25.41
CA LYS A 102 5.77 26.87 -26.67
C LYS A 102 6.21 25.50 -27.24
N GLU A 103 5.27 24.55 -27.30
CA GLU A 103 5.30 23.32 -28.13
C GLU A 103 5.78 21.99 -27.49
N ASP A 104 6.34 21.97 -26.28
CA ASP A 104 6.84 20.71 -25.67
C ASP A 104 5.93 20.19 -24.54
N ASN A 105 5.29 19.04 -24.79
CA ASN A 105 4.41 18.37 -23.84
C ASN A 105 5.13 17.95 -22.55
N MET A 106 6.45 17.67 -22.57
CA MET A 106 7.19 17.36 -21.35
C MET A 106 7.28 18.56 -20.41
N LYS A 107 7.38 19.76 -20.99
CA LYS A 107 7.40 21.00 -20.21
C LYS A 107 6.04 21.26 -19.60
N MET A 108 4.97 20.97 -20.34
CA MET A 108 3.59 21.12 -19.86
C MET A 108 3.27 20.21 -18.66
N ILE A 109 3.95 19.07 -18.53
CA ILE A 109 3.83 18.18 -17.36
C ILE A 109 4.92 18.44 -16.29
N GLY A 110 5.65 19.56 -16.40
CA GLY A 110 6.50 20.09 -15.34
C GLY A 110 7.99 19.76 -15.43
N PHE A 111 8.51 19.19 -16.53
CA PHE A 111 9.94 18.80 -16.62
C PHE A 111 10.90 19.95 -16.30
N ASP A 112 10.79 21.09 -17.01
CA ASP A 112 11.67 22.25 -16.82
C ASP A 112 11.57 22.81 -15.39
N MET A 113 10.36 22.83 -14.83
CA MET A 113 10.12 23.28 -13.46
C MET A 113 10.85 22.39 -12.47
N ILE A 114 10.65 21.06 -12.56
CA ILE A 114 11.24 20.06 -11.65
C ILE A 114 12.76 20.08 -11.77
N GLU A 115 13.29 20.14 -12.99
CA GLU A 115 14.72 20.18 -13.25
C GLU A 115 15.37 21.41 -12.62
N ARG A 116 14.75 22.58 -12.80
CA ARG A 116 15.23 23.84 -12.23
C ARG A 116 15.25 23.80 -10.71
N ILE A 117 14.13 23.46 -10.06
CA ILE A 117 14.08 23.47 -8.59
C ILE A 117 14.95 22.38 -7.97
N SER A 118 15.15 21.25 -8.65
CA SER A 118 16.08 20.20 -8.21
C SER A 118 17.52 20.69 -8.25
N LYS A 119 17.95 21.32 -9.37
CA LYS A 119 19.30 21.91 -9.49
C LYS A 119 19.55 23.00 -8.46
N GLU A 120 18.56 23.86 -8.20
CA GLU A 120 18.65 24.88 -7.15
C GLU A 120 18.80 24.25 -5.76
N LEU A 121 18.06 23.18 -5.46
CA LEU A 121 18.16 22.46 -4.20
C LEU A 121 19.53 21.78 -4.03
N TYR A 122 20.05 21.14 -5.09
CA TYR A 122 21.38 20.54 -5.08
C TYR A 122 22.47 21.57 -4.77
N LYS A 123 22.38 22.74 -5.41
CA LYS A 123 23.32 23.83 -5.17
C LYS A 123 23.25 24.36 -3.74
N GLU A 124 22.05 24.50 -3.18
CA GLU A 124 21.87 25.02 -1.80
C GLU A 124 22.35 24.04 -0.73
N THR A 125 22.02 22.76 -0.91
CA THR A 125 22.29 21.72 0.09
C THR A 125 23.66 21.08 -0.03
N GLY A 126 24.30 21.20 -1.21
CA GLY A 126 25.55 20.51 -1.53
C GLY A 126 25.39 19.02 -1.85
N TYR A 127 24.17 18.48 -1.80
CA TYR A 127 23.86 17.10 -2.20
C TYR A 127 23.47 17.00 -3.67
N GLY A 128 23.67 15.83 -4.25
CA GLY A 128 23.19 15.46 -5.57
C GLY A 128 22.26 14.22 -5.55
N PRO A 129 21.77 13.81 -6.73
CA PRO A 129 20.87 12.66 -6.85
C PRO A 129 21.50 11.33 -6.37
N ASN A 130 22.83 11.19 -6.45
CA ASN A 130 23.54 9.99 -6.00
C ASN A 130 23.72 9.91 -4.47
N ASP A 131 23.49 11.01 -3.74
CA ASP A 131 23.56 11.01 -2.27
C ASP A 131 22.25 10.51 -1.63
N VAL A 132 21.18 10.45 -2.42
CA VAL A 132 19.83 10.05 -2.00
C VAL A 132 19.66 8.53 -2.15
N GLN A 133 19.07 7.88 -1.15
CA GLN A 133 18.76 6.44 -1.21
C GLN A 133 17.26 6.16 -1.39
N VAL A 134 16.40 7.09 -0.97
CA VAL A 134 14.93 6.93 -1.00
C VAL A 134 14.30 8.12 -1.66
N ILE A 135 13.39 7.87 -2.59
CA ILE A 135 12.71 8.92 -3.34
C ILE A 135 11.21 8.65 -3.32
N GLU A 136 10.42 9.61 -2.85
CA GLU A 136 8.96 9.62 -3.03
C GLU A 136 8.59 10.65 -4.10
N LEU A 137 7.96 10.21 -5.16
CA LEU A 137 7.62 10.99 -6.34
C LEU A 137 6.11 11.12 -6.50
N HIS A 138 5.70 12.19 -7.17
CA HIS A 138 4.32 12.38 -7.61
C HIS A 138 4.00 11.58 -8.88
N ASP A 139 3.78 10.27 -8.74
CA ASP A 139 3.48 9.33 -9.84
C ASP A 139 1.98 9.23 -10.15
N CYS A 140 1.27 10.34 -10.37
CA CYS A 140 -0.16 10.30 -10.79
C CYS A 140 -0.41 9.35 -11.98
N PHE A 141 0.56 9.30 -12.89
CA PHE A 141 0.59 8.39 -14.02
C PHE A 141 1.99 7.83 -14.18
N ALA A 142 2.09 6.57 -14.64
CA ALA A 142 3.39 5.92 -14.82
C ALA A 142 4.36 6.70 -15.73
N PRO A 143 3.92 7.32 -16.85
CA PRO A 143 4.79 8.20 -17.65
C PRO A 143 5.34 9.42 -16.90
N ASN A 144 4.60 9.95 -15.93
CA ASN A 144 5.05 11.11 -15.15
C ASN A 144 6.24 10.75 -14.26
N GLU A 145 6.24 9.55 -13.69
CA GLU A 145 7.35 9.03 -12.90
C GLU A 145 8.63 8.90 -13.73
N LEU A 146 8.54 8.35 -14.96
CA LEU A 146 9.68 8.24 -15.89
C LEU A 146 10.33 9.60 -16.18
N ILE A 147 9.49 10.57 -16.51
CA ILE A 147 9.95 11.91 -16.89
C ILE A 147 10.55 12.62 -15.67
N THR A 148 10.01 12.34 -14.48
CA THR A 148 10.54 12.84 -13.22
C THR A 148 11.94 12.28 -12.91
N TYR A 149 12.25 11.01 -13.25
CA TYR A 149 13.60 10.46 -13.06
C TYR A 149 14.67 11.26 -13.79
N GLU A 150 14.34 11.69 -15.01
CA GLU A 150 15.23 12.48 -15.85
C GLU A 150 15.31 13.92 -15.34
N ALA A 151 14.18 14.51 -14.94
CA ALA A 151 14.11 15.87 -14.43
C ALA A 151 14.91 16.06 -13.13
N ILE A 152 14.84 15.11 -12.19
CA ILE A 152 15.64 15.14 -10.96
C ILE A 152 17.08 14.62 -11.17
N GLY A 153 17.46 14.28 -12.41
CA GLY A 153 18.84 13.94 -12.75
C GLY A 153 19.31 12.56 -12.30
N LEU A 154 18.42 11.57 -12.13
CA LEU A 154 18.83 10.17 -11.88
C LEU A 154 19.47 9.53 -13.11
N CYS A 155 19.07 9.99 -14.30
CA CYS A 155 19.61 9.57 -15.57
C CYS A 155 19.49 10.68 -16.63
N PRO A 156 20.25 10.60 -17.74
CA PRO A 156 20.09 11.52 -18.86
C PRO A 156 18.69 11.44 -19.49
N VAL A 157 18.28 12.52 -20.16
CA VAL A 157 17.00 12.56 -20.89
C VAL A 157 16.91 11.43 -21.91
N GLY A 158 15.78 10.73 -21.92
CA GLY A 158 15.50 9.55 -22.75
C GLY A 158 16.09 8.23 -22.23
N LYS A 159 16.66 8.19 -21.03
CA LYS A 159 17.32 6.99 -20.44
C LYS A 159 16.58 6.39 -19.23
N ALA A 160 15.44 6.93 -18.82
CA ALA A 160 14.67 6.39 -17.69
C ALA A 160 14.31 4.90 -17.85
N GLY A 161 14.00 4.45 -19.06
CA GLY A 161 13.70 3.03 -19.32
C GLY A 161 14.88 2.09 -19.02
N GLU A 162 16.11 2.50 -19.33
CA GLU A 162 17.31 1.70 -19.04
C GLU A 162 17.59 1.64 -17.53
N LEU A 163 17.28 2.71 -16.80
CA LEU A 163 17.37 2.73 -15.34
C LEU A 163 16.43 1.67 -14.73
N ILE A 164 15.19 1.59 -15.21
CA ILE A 164 14.22 0.58 -14.76
C ILE A 164 14.66 -0.84 -15.15
N ASP A 165 15.15 -1.04 -16.38
CA ASP A 165 15.59 -2.37 -16.85
C ASP A 165 16.73 -2.95 -15.99
N ARG A 166 17.58 -2.08 -15.44
CA ARG A 166 18.65 -2.45 -14.50
C ARG A 166 18.16 -2.66 -13.07
N ASN A 167 16.87 -2.43 -12.79
CA ASN A 167 16.29 -2.39 -11.45
C ASN A 167 16.95 -1.35 -10.53
N ASP A 168 17.46 -0.24 -11.09
CA ASP A 168 18.10 0.81 -10.29
C ASP A 168 17.09 1.53 -9.37
N ASN A 169 15.78 1.46 -9.65
CA ASN A 169 14.69 2.17 -8.96
C ASN A 169 13.93 1.35 -7.91
N THR A 170 14.47 0.21 -7.44
CA THR A 170 13.80 -0.66 -6.47
C THR A 170 14.69 -1.13 -5.34
N TYR A 171 14.14 -1.92 -4.42
CA TYR A 171 14.90 -2.56 -3.36
C TYR A 171 16.06 -3.41 -3.93
N GLY A 172 17.28 -3.11 -3.47
CA GLY A 172 18.51 -3.70 -3.98
C GLY A 172 19.13 -2.97 -5.16
N GLY A 173 18.45 -1.97 -5.72
CA GLY A 173 18.96 -1.03 -6.71
C GLY A 173 19.69 0.17 -6.08
N LYS A 174 19.94 1.19 -6.89
CA LYS A 174 20.60 2.44 -6.47
C LYS A 174 19.69 3.32 -5.63
N TRP A 175 18.42 3.40 -6.02
CA TRP A 175 17.39 4.19 -5.35
C TRP A 175 16.19 3.30 -5.05
N VAL A 176 15.60 3.46 -3.86
CA VAL A 176 14.28 2.91 -3.59
C VAL A 176 13.26 4.01 -3.87
N ILE A 177 12.57 3.88 -5.00
CA ILE A 177 11.57 4.86 -5.44
C ILE A 177 10.17 4.39 -5.03
N ASN A 178 9.37 5.31 -4.52
CA ASN A 178 7.98 5.10 -4.09
C ASN A 178 7.79 3.84 -3.22
N PRO A 179 8.61 3.63 -2.16
CA PRO A 179 8.46 2.47 -1.28
C PRO A 179 7.09 2.39 -0.61
N SER A 180 6.38 3.52 -0.47
CA SER A 180 5.00 3.55 0.02
C SER A 180 3.95 2.97 -0.94
N GLY A 181 4.34 2.67 -2.18
CA GLY A 181 3.48 2.28 -3.29
C GLY A 181 3.21 3.40 -4.30
N GLY A 182 3.63 4.64 -4.00
CA GLY A 182 3.36 5.83 -4.83
C GLY A 182 1.87 6.15 -4.93
N LEU A 183 1.51 7.23 -5.60
CA LEU A 183 0.12 7.63 -5.84
C LEU A 183 -0.66 6.53 -6.57
N ILE A 184 -0.01 5.78 -7.48
CA ILE A 184 -0.69 4.71 -8.23
C ILE A 184 -1.23 3.60 -7.33
N SER A 185 -0.51 3.25 -6.25
CA SER A 185 -0.95 2.18 -5.36
C SER A 185 -1.52 2.69 -4.04
N LYS A 186 -0.85 3.66 -3.43
CA LYS A 186 -1.19 4.21 -2.12
C LYS A 186 -2.54 4.90 -2.13
N GLY A 187 -2.87 5.49 -3.27
CA GLY A 187 -3.99 6.39 -3.43
C GLY A 187 -3.53 7.84 -3.51
N HIS A 188 -4.37 8.69 -4.11
CA HIS A 188 -4.04 10.08 -4.37
C HIS A 188 -5.04 11.07 -3.73
N PRO A 189 -5.05 11.17 -2.37
CA PRO A 189 -5.68 12.30 -1.71
C PRO A 189 -4.83 13.55 -1.99
N ILE A 190 -5.40 14.49 -2.76
CA ILE A 190 -4.71 15.64 -3.40
C ILE A 190 -3.87 16.51 -2.42
N GLY A 191 -4.09 16.42 -1.11
CA GLY A 191 -3.33 17.14 -0.07
C GLY A 191 -2.49 16.29 0.90
N ALA A 192 -2.46 14.95 0.77
CA ALA A 192 -1.93 14.05 1.82
C ALA A 192 -0.84 13.08 1.35
N THR A 193 0.04 13.51 0.44
CA THR A 193 1.17 12.69 -0.03
C THR A 193 2.44 13.02 0.78
N GLY A 194 2.80 12.12 1.71
CA GLY A 194 3.91 12.29 2.64
C GLY A 194 5.02 11.24 2.51
N VAL A 195 6.20 11.64 2.97
CA VAL A 195 7.50 10.96 2.95
C VAL A 195 7.45 9.53 3.47
N ALA A 196 8.19 8.63 2.82
CA ALA A 196 8.39 7.25 3.25
C ALA A 196 9.83 7.02 3.74
N GLN A 197 9.98 6.04 4.63
CA GLN A 197 11.27 5.60 5.14
C GLN A 197 11.58 4.20 4.63
N VAL A 198 12.84 3.94 4.32
CA VAL A 198 13.37 2.58 4.09
C VAL A 198 14.58 2.35 4.98
N PRO A 199 14.95 1.10 5.30
CA PRO A 199 16.12 0.83 6.14
C PRO A 199 17.43 1.35 5.53
N ASN A 200 18.33 1.85 6.37
CA ASN A 200 19.68 2.34 6.07
C ASN A 200 19.77 3.59 5.18
N ALA A 201 18.67 4.31 4.97
CA ALA A 201 18.67 5.58 4.26
C ALA A 201 19.33 6.68 5.11
N LYS A 202 20.22 7.44 4.49
CA LYS A 202 20.86 8.62 5.07
C LYS A 202 20.14 9.89 4.65
N LEU A 203 19.71 9.90 3.38
CA LEU A 203 19.07 11.02 2.74
C LEU A 203 17.88 10.52 1.93
N ALA A 204 16.73 11.18 2.14
CA ALA A 204 15.52 10.96 1.38
C ALA A 204 15.19 12.21 0.56
N MET A 205 14.60 12.01 -0.62
CA MET A 205 14.05 13.07 -1.45
C MET A 205 12.55 12.88 -1.61
N GLN A 206 11.83 14.00 -1.60
CA GLN A 206 10.42 14.03 -1.96
C GLN A 206 10.23 14.99 -3.13
N HIS A 207 9.36 14.60 -4.05
CA HIS A 207 8.84 15.43 -5.12
C HIS A 207 7.30 15.43 -5.08
N ASN A 208 6.69 16.61 -5.18
CA ASN A 208 5.25 16.77 -5.26
C ASN A 208 4.87 17.83 -6.30
N ILE A 209 3.76 17.63 -7.02
CA ILE A 209 3.18 18.59 -7.94
C ILE A 209 1.74 18.88 -7.49
N GLY A 210 1.44 20.16 -7.26
CA GLY A 210 0.11 20.63 -6.92
C GLY A 210 -0.72 21.01 -8.15
N ILE A 211 -2.04 21.08 -7.97
CA ILE A 211 -2.96 21.64 -8.96
C ILE A 211 -2.59 23.11 -9.18
N GLY A 212 -2.33 23.50 -10.44
CA GLY A 212 -1.97 24.87 -10.82
C GLY A 212 -0.50 25.09 -11.22
N GLY A 213 0.26 24.02 -11.52
CA GLY A 213 1.61 24.14 -12.05
C GLY A 213 2.65 24.55 -11.00
N ALA A 214 2.44 24.17 -9.75
CA ALA A 214 3.39 24.38 -8.66
C ALA A 214 4.02 23.04 -8.26
N GLY A 215 5.35 22.99 -8.20
CA GLY A 215 6.12 21.82 -7.82
C GLY A 215 6.98 22.09 -6.58
N VAL A 216 7.17 21.08 -5.75
CA VAL A 216 8.06 21.11 -4.60
C VAL A 216 9.03 19.93 -4.66
N VAL A 217 10.31 20.20 -4.45
CA VAL A 217 11.33 19.17 -4.20
C VAL A 217 11.97 19.47 -2.84
N ALA A 218 12.10 18.45 -2.01
CA ALA A 218 12.66 18.58 -0.67
C ALA A 218 13.59 17.40 -0.33
N MET A 219 14.57 17.66 0.52
CA MET A 219 15.49 16.67 1.05
C MET A 219 15.37 16.55 2.56
N TYR A 220 15.49 15.33 3.07
CA TYR A 220 15.28 15.00 4.46
C TYR A 220 16.35 14.05 4.98
N LYS A 221 16.74 14.21 6.24
CA LYS A 221 17.61 13.27 6.96
C LYS A 221 17.16 13.17 8.42
N LEU A 222 17.61 12.14 9.14
CA LEU A 222 17.38 12.09 10.59
C LEU A 222 18.17 13.19 11.30
N ALA A 223 17.51 13.88 12.25
CA ALA A 223 18.11 15.03 12.93
C ALA A 223 19.28 14.67 13.85
N ASP A 224 19.39 13.41 14.27
CA ASP A 224 20.52 12.89 15.04
C ASP A 224 21.69 12.41 14.16
N GLY A 225 21.56 12.51 12.83
CA GLY A 225 22.57 12.03 11.87
C GLY A 225 22.65 10.52 11.77
N ALA A 226 21.74 9.78 12.40
CA ALA A 226 21.65 8.33 12.25
C ALA A 226 21.20 7.96 10.83
N VAL A 227 21.47 6.70 10.46
CA VAL A 227 20.78 6.08 9.32
C VAL A 227 19.39 5.64 9.77
N SER A 228 18.41 5.68 8.88
CA SER A 228 17.09 5.15 9.19
C SER A 228 17.20 3.68 9.60
N ALA A 229 16.69 3.33 10.77
CA ALA A 229 16.40 1.94 11.07
C ALA A 229 15.30 1.44 10.11
N ALA A 230 15.08 0.13 10.03
CA ALA A 230 13.79 -0.38 9.59
C ALA A 230 12.74 0.13 10.59
N GLY A 231 12.20 1.32 10.34
CA GLY A 231 11.24 1.94 11.22
C GLY A 231 9.96 1.14 11.07
N ALA A 232 9.60 0.38 12.12
CA ALA A 232 8.23 -0.05 12.38
C ALA A 232 7.30 1.02 11.85
N ALA A 233 6.47 0.67 10.86
CA ALA A 233 5.29 1.45 10.55
C ALA A 233 4.73 1.91 11.89
N PRO A 234 4.41 3.19 12.11
CA PRO A 234 3.67 3.54 13.30
C PRO A 234 2.47 2.61 13.27
N ALA A 235 2.48 1.61 14.17
CA ALA A 235 1.36 0.73 14.34
C ALA A 235 0.24 1.71 14.60
N ARG A 236 -0.68 1.83 13.63
CA ARG A 236 -1.86 2.69 13.70
C ARG A 236 -2.25 2.71 15.16
N ALA A 237 -2.13 3.86 15.83
CA ALA A 237 -2.18 3.93 17.30
C ALA A 237 -3.34 3.04 17.73
N ALA A 238 -2.99 1.87 18.25
CA ALA A 238 -3.98 0.84 18.41
C ALA A 238 -4.93 1.39 19.46
N PRO A 239 -6.26 1.32 19.26
CA PRO A 239 -7.15 1.43 20.40
C PRO A 239 -6.60 0.46 21.44
N SER A 240 -6.24 0.98 22.59
CA SER A 240 -5.66 0.20 23.68
C SER A 240 -6.66 -0.91 24.05
N GLY A 241 -6.36 -2.16 23.67
CA GLY A 241 -7.14 -3.37 23.95
C GLY A 241 -7.57 -4.12 22.69
N GLY A 242 -6.88 -5.23 22.38
CA GLY A 242 -6.96 -5.97 21.10
C GLY A 242 -8.34 -6.55 20.75
N ALA A 243 -9.02 -5.86 19.82
CA ALA A 243 -10.17 -6.38 19.08
C ALA A 243 -9.74 -6.78 17.66
N LEU A 244 -10.09 -7.99 17.25
CA LEU A 244 -10.02 -8.43 15.85
C LEU A 244 -11.31 -8.02 15.14
N GLN A 245 -11.28 -7.76 13.84
CA GLN A 245 -12.50 -7.47 13.07
C GLN A 245 -13.47 -8.66 13.11
N SER A 246 -12.93 -9.88 13.16
CA SER A 246 -13.69 -11.12 13.36
C SER A 246 -14.45 -11.18 14.69
N ASP A 247 -14.09 -10.40 15.71
CA ASP A 247 -14.80 -10.40 17.00
C ASP A 247 -16.26 -9.95 16.83
N ALA A 248 -16.51 -8.97 15.96
CA ALA A 248 -17.87 -8.47 15.69
C ALA A 248 -18.72 -9.54 14.98
N VAL A 249 -18.12 -10.27 14.03
CA VAL A 249 -18.79 -11.36 13.33
C VAL A 249 -19.06 -12.55 14.25
N MET A 250 -18.12 -12.88 15.15
CA MET A 250 -18.30 -13.95 16.14
C MET A 250 -19.37 -13.61 17.17
N ALA A 251 -19.45 -12.35 17.60
CA ALA A 251 -20.53 -11.86 18.47
C ALA A 251 -21.89 -11.97 17.78
N GLU A 252 -21.96 -11.67 16.49
CA GLU A 252 -23.19 -11.83 15.72
C GLU A 252 -23.57 -13.31 15.51
N ILE A 253 -22.60 -14.18 15.21
CA ILE A 253 -22.84 -15.63 15.14
C ILE A 253 -23.39 -16.14 16.48
N LYS A 254 -22.83 -15.68 17.60
CA LYS A 254 -23.31 -16.03 18.95
C LYS A 254 -24.77 -15.65 19.18
N ASP A 255 -25.15 -14.42 18.82
CA ASP A 255 -26.54 -13.95 18.91
C ASP A 255 -27.47 -14.82 18.05
N ARG A 256 -27.09 -15.07 16.80
CA ARG A 256 -27.89 -15.80 15.83
C ARG A 256 -28.07 -17.28 16.17
N VAL A 257 -27.03 -17.98 16.61
CA VAL A 257 -27.17 -19.40 17.00
C VAL A 257 -28.01 -19.57 18.28
N THR A 258 -28.12 -18.51 19.09
CA THR A 258 -28.94 -18.53 20.31
C THR A 258 -30.41 -18.18 20.01
N THR A 259 -30.66 -17.33 19.02
CA THR A 259 -32.00 -16.79 18.70
C THR A 259 -32.69 -17.53 17.54
N GLU A 260 -31.94 -17.99 16.54
CA GLU A 260 -32.45 -18.64 15.32
C GLU A 260 -32.38 -20.18 15.42
N LYS A 261 -33.36 -20.82 16.08
CA LYS A 261 -33.37 -22.29 16.25
C LYS A 261 -33.29 -23.09 14.93
N GLU A 262 -33.84 -22.56 13.84
CA GLU A 262 -33.78 -23.19 12.51
C GLU A 262 -32.38 -23.11 11.88
N LEU A 263 -31.57 -22.10 12.23
CA LEU A 263 -30.17 -21.99 11.80
C LEU A 263 -29.34 -23.14 12.36
N VAL A 264 -29.50 -23.42 13.66
CA VAL A 264 -28.80 -24.51 14.36
C VAL A 264 -29.21 -25.88 13.80
N LYS A 265 -30.50 -26.08 13.50
CA LYS A 265 -30.98 -27.31 12.84
C LYS A 265 -30.35 -27.53 11.46
N LYS A 266 -30.23 -26.47 10.64
CA LYS A 266 -29.60 -26.54 9.31
C LYS A 266 -28.08 -26.73 9.36
N ALA A 267 -27.40 -26.04 10.28
CA ALA A 267 -25.96 -26.19 10.48
C ALA A 267 -25.60 -27.57 11.08
N GLY A 268 -26.53 -28.18 11.81
CA GLY A 268 -26.39 -29.50 12.42
C GLY A 268 -25.41 -29.50 13.60
N GLN A 269 -24.95 -30.69 13.99
CA GLN A 269 -23.98 -30.93 15.07
C GLN A 269 -22.54 -30.51 14.69
N LEU A 270 -22.34 -29.23 14.39
CA LEU A 270 -21.05 -28.65 14.00
C LEU A 270 -20.28 -28.19 15.24
N VAL A 271 -19.05 -28.69 15.41
CA VAL A 271 -18.08 -28.17 16.38
C VAL A 271 -16.83 -27.74 15.62
N VAL A 272 -16.67 -26.43 15.42
CA VAL A 272 -15.56 -25.83 14.67
C VAL A 272 -14.78 -24.86 15.55
N ARG A 273 -13.46 -24.90 15.42
CA ARG A 273 -12.55 -23.91 15.98
C ARG A 273 -11.94 -23.06 14.87
N PHE A 274 -12.14 -21.76 14.95
CA PHE A 274 -11.46 -20.79 14.12
C PHE A 274 -10.24 -20.28 14.87
N ILE A 275 -9.07 -20.40 14.23
CA ILE A 275 -7.80 -19.86 14.70
C ILE A 275 -7.51 -18.65 13.83
N VAL A 276 -7.82 -17.47 14.34
CA VAL A 276 -7.77 -16.22 13.57
C VAL A 276 -6.57 -15.41 14.00
N THR A 277 -5.67 -15.11 13.07
CA THR A 277 -4.47 -14.30 13.32
C THR A 277 -4.66 -12.89 12.75
N GLY A 278 -4.64 -11.88 13.62
CA GLY A 278 -4.67 -10.47 13.26
C GLY A 278 -3.34 -9.99 12.66
N ALA A 279 -3.38 -8.83 11.99
CA ALA A 279 -2.21 -8.22 11.35
C ALA A 279 -1.06 -7.89 12.34
N ASN A 280 -1.38 -7.77 13.63
CA ASN A 280 -0.41 -7.55 14.72
C ASN A 280 0.20 -8.85 15.27
N GLY A 281 -0.08 -10.01 14.67
CA GLY A 281 0.35 -11.34 15.13
C GLY A 281 -0.49 -11.91 16.29
N GLN A 282 -1.48 -11.16 16.81
CA GLN A 282 -2.40 -11.68 17.81
C GLN A 282 -3.22 -12.81 17.21
N THR A 283 -3.22 -13.97 17.86
CA THR A 283 -4.07 -15.09 17.46
C THR A 283 -5.19 -15.29 18.47
N LYS A 284 -6.43 -15.34 18.00
CA LYS A 284 -7.61 -15.68 18.82
C LYS A 284 -8.22 -16.99 18.33
N ASN A 285 -8.56 -17.83 19.29
CA ASN A 285 -9.23 -19.10 19.03
C ASN A 285 -10.70 -18.97 19.43
N TRP A 286 -11.58 -19.16 18.46
CA TRP A 286 -13.02 -19.12 18.64
C TRP A 286 -13.60 -20.51 18.43
N LEU A 287 -14.29 -21.03 19.44
CA LEU A 287 -15.05 -22.27 19.33
C LEU A 287 -16.50 -21.94 19.04
N VAL A 288 -17.05 -22.54 18.00
CA VAL A 288 -18.48 -22.60 17.71
C VAL A 288 -18.91 -24.05 17.88
N ASP A 289 -19.63 -24.33 18.97
CA ASP A 289 -20.15 -25.64 19.32
C ASP A 289 -21.68 -25.63 19.28
N LEU A 290 -22.22 -26.14 18.18
CA LEU A 290 -23.66 -26.28 17.95
C LEU A 290 -24.21 -27.62 18.44
N LYS A 291 -23.37 -28.49 19.02
CA LYS A 291 -23.84 -29.72 19.69
C LYS A 291 -24.36 -29.45 21.09
N GLN A 292 -23.82 -28.44 21.76
CA GLN A 292 -24.28 -28.00 23.07
C GLN A 292 -25.68 -27.39 22.98
N ASN A 293 -26.46 -27.56 24.05
CA ASN A 293 -27.77 -26.94 24.20
C ASN A 293 -27.83 -26.21 25.56
N PRO A 294 -27.75 -24.87 25.59
CA PRO A 294 -27.72 -23.95 24.44
C PRO A 294 -26.39 -24.01 23.65
N PRO A 295 -26.39 -23.64 22.35
CA PRO A 295 -25.17 -23.57 21.54
C PRO A 295 -24.13 -22.62 22.13
N PHE A 296 -22.85 -22.97 22.00
CA PHE A 296 -21.75 -22.20 22.55
C PHE A 296 -20.93 -21.50 21.45
N VAL A 297 -20.67 -20.21 21.65
CA VAL A 297 -19.72 -19.42 20.85
C VAL A 297 -18.86 -18.59 21.78
N GLY A 298 -17.54 -18.84 21.77
CA GLY A 298 -16.60 -18.16 22.66
C GLY A 298 -15.18 -18.70 22.59
N HIS A 299 -14.30 -18.17 23.44
CA HIS A 299 -12.92 -18.64 23.54
C HIS A 299 -12.83 -19.91 24.39
N ASN A 300 -12.29 -20.98 23.81
CA ASN A 300 -12.02 -22.22 24.55
C ASN A 300 -10.90 -23.02 23.87
N ASP A 301 -9.67 -22.85 24.37
CA ASP A 301 -8.47 -23.48 23.81
C ASP A 301 -8.36 -24.98 24.13
N SER A 302 -9.08 -25.44 25.16
CA SER A 302 -9.00 -26.81 25.68
C SER A 302 -10.07 -27.74 25.10
N ALA A 303 -11.09 -27.21 24.43
CA ALA A 303 -12.15 -28.00 23.84
C ALA A 303 -11.73 -28.73 22.56
N LYS A 304 -12.19 -29.98 22.40
CA LYS A 304 -11.97 -30.76 21.17
C LYS A 304 -12.89 -30.26 20.06
N ALA A 305 -12.32 -29.57 19.08
CA ALA A 305 -13.00 -29.25 17.83
C ALA A 305 -12.93 -30.42 16.84
N GLU A 306 -13.97 -30.62 16.04
CA GLU A 306 -13.99 -31.63 14.96
C GLU A 306 -13.42 -31.07 13.66
N LEU A 307 -13.30 -29.75 13.57
CA LEU A 307 -12.77 -29.00 12.45
C LEU A 307 -11.99 -27.79 12.99
N ASP A 308 -10.72 -27.70 12.64
CA ASP A 308 -9.89 -26.52 12.84
C ASP A 308 -9.75 -25.76 11.52
N VAL A 309 -10.04 -24.46 11.55
CA VAL A 309 -9.87 -23.55 10.41
C VAL A 309 -8.93 -22.43 10.85
N THR A 310 -7.72 -22.41 10.29
CA THR A 310 -6.71 -21.39 10.57
C THR A 310 -6.61 -20.42 9.40
N LEU A 311 -6.73 -19.12 9.67
CA LEU A 311 -6.75 -18.05 8.66
C LEU A 311 -6.41 -16.69 9.28
N SER A 312 -6.09 -15.70 8.45
CA SER A 312 -5.95 -14.32 8.92
C SER A 312 -7.31 -13.67 9.19
N ASP A 313 -7.30 -12.62 10.01
CA ASP A 313 -8.51 -11.81 10.31
C ASP A 313 -9.12 -11.24 9.02
N ASP A 314 -8.29 -10.76 8.08
CA ASP A 314 -8.75 -10.25 6.79
C ASP A 314 -9.41 -11.34 5.93
N THR A 315 -8.81 -12.53 5.88
CA THR A 315 -9.40 -13.67 5.16
C THR A 315 -10.72 -14.11 5.79
N PHE A 316 -10.82 -14.08 7.12
CA PHE A 316 -12.07 -14.37 7.82
C PHE A 316 -13.17 -13.37 7.44
N MET A 317 -12.85 -12.08 7.38
CA MET A 317 -13.80 -11.03 6.98
C MET A 317 -14.24 -11.18 5.51
N GLN A 318 -13.33 -11.54 4.61
CA GLN A 318 -13.67 -11.81 3.20
C GLN A 318 -14.59 -13.04 3.04
N MET A 319 -14.42 -14.05 3.90
CA MET A 319 -15.33 -15.20 3.96
C MET A 319 -16.71 -14.77 4.46
N ALA A 320 -16.78 -14.01 5.56
CA ALA A 320 -18.04 -13.52 6.12
C ALA A 320 -18.80 -12.57 5.16
N ALA A 321 -18.08 -11.77 4.37
CA ALA A 321 -18.67 -10.89 3.35
C ALA A 321 -19.08 -11.63 2.07
N GLY A 322 -18.80 -12.94 1.94
CA GLY A 322 -19.17 -13.73 0.76
C GLY A 322 -18.36 -13.43 -0.50
N LYS A 323 -17.30 -12.64 -0.35
CA LYS A 323 -16.34 -12.32 -1.42
C LYS A 323 -15.56 -13.58 -1.83
N ILE A 324 -15.48 -14.55 -0.93
CA ILE A 324 -14.99 -15.90 -1.19
C ILE A 324 -16.21 -16.83 -1.32
N LYS A 325 -16.61 -17.14 -2.56
CA LYS A 325 -17.73 -18.05 -2.83
C LYS A 325 -17.33 -19.49 -2.57
N PRO A 326 -18.10 -20.24 -1.77
CA PRO A 326 -17.74 -21.59 -1.41
C PRO A 326 -18.37 -22.61 -2.39
N ASP A 327 -17.93 -22.60 -3.64
CA ASP A 327 -18.14 -23.72 -4.57
C ASP A 327 -16.98 -24.73 -4.47
N GLN A 328 -17.28 -26.00 -4.71
CA GLN A 328 -16.43 -27.14 -4.35
C GLN A 328 -15.07 -27.19 -5.08
N ALA A 329 -14.86 -26.36 -6.11
CA ALA A 329 -13.60 -26.29 -6.86
C ALA A 329 -12.76 -25.04 -6.52
N ARG A 330 -13.38 -23.90 -6.21
CA ARG A 330 -12.66 -22.63 -5.97
C ARG A 330 -12.15 -22.49 -4.55
N ILE A 331 -12.81 -23.10 -3.55
CA ILE A 331 -12.27 -23.17 -2.19
C ILE A 331 -10.90 -23.84 -2.21
N TRP A 332 -10.76 -25.02 -2.82
CA TRP A 332 -9.50 -25.77 -2.78
C TRP A 332 -8.37 -25.11 -3.58
N ALA A 333 -8.72 -24.40 -4.67
CA ALA A 333 -7.77 -23.64 -5.47
C ALA A 333 -7.34 -22.32 -4.81
N PHE A 334 -8.24 -21.65 -4.08
CA PHE A 334 -7.97 -20.39 -3.34
C PHE A 334 -7.33 -20.65 -1.96
N MET A 335 -7.61 -21.81 -1.35
CA MET A 335 -7.08 -22.23 -0.05
C MET A 335 -5.62 -22.69 -0.06
N LYS A 336 -4.99 -22.88 -1.23
CA LYS A 336 -3.55 -23.13 -1.30
C LYS A 336 -2.79 -21.85 -0.89
N GLY A 337 -2.60 -21.68 0.42
CA GLY A 337 -1.72 -20.66 1.02
C GLY A 337 -2.38 -19.76 2.07
N GLN A 338 -3.71 -19.57 2.03
CA GLN A 338 -4.40 -18.56 2.86
C GLN A 338 -5.27 -19.11 4.01
N VAL A 339 -5.83 -20.32 3.86
CA VAL A 339 -6.62 -20.98 4.91
C VAL A 339 -6.16 -22.41 5.07
N LYS A 340 -5.83 -22.81 6.30
CA LYS A 340 -5.46 -24.17 6.64
C LYS A 340 -6.63 -24.84 7.35
N VAL A 341 -7.11 -25.95 6.79
CA VAL A 341 -8.20 -26.74 7.38
C VAL A 341 -7.66 -28.08 7.86
N LYS A 342 -8.00 -28.48 9.09
CA LYS A 342 -7.63 -29.77 9.68
C LYS A 342 -8.84 -30.38 10.37
N GLY A 343 -9.09 -31.68 10.15
CA GLY A 343 -10.22 -32.39 10.76
C GLY A 343 -11.25 -32.87 9.73
N ASN A 344 -12.52 -32.93 10.14
CA ASN A 344 -13.59 -33.51 9.32
C ASN A 344 -14.04 -32.55 8.20
N ILE A 345 -13.46 -32.73 7.00
CA ILE A 345 -13.68 -31.86 5.83
C ILE A 345 -15.16 -31.80 5.41
N ALA A 346 -15.95 -32.86 5.61
CA ALA A 346 -17.38 -32.83 5.30
C ALA A 346 -18.14 -31.79 6.14
N LYS A 347 -17.65 -31.46 7.34
CA LYS A 347 -18.22 -30.39 8.18
C LYS A 347 -17.83 -29.00 7.70
N ALA A 348 -16.75 -28.83 6.95
CA ALA A 348 -16.35 -27.55 6.38
C ALA A 348 -17.40 -27.01 5.39
N MET A 349 -18.13 -27.89 4.70
CA MET A 349 -19.22 -27.52 3.81
C MET A 349 -20.40 -26.85 4.54
N LYS A 350 -20.54 -27.07 5.85
CA LYS A 350 -21.59 -26.48 6.68
C LYS A 350 -21.22 -25.11 7.27
N LEU A 351 -19.98 -24.66 7.10
CA LEU A 351 -19.55 -23.33 7.55
C LEU A 351 -20.32 -22.21 6.85
N GLN A 352 -20.73 -22.44 5.59
CA GLN A 352 -21.55 -21.50 4.83
C GLN A 352 -22.88 -21.19 5.52
N THR A 353 -23.43 -22.17 6.24
CA THR A 353 -24.73 -22.01 6.90
C THR A 353 -24.64 -20.97 8.02
N ILE A 354 -23.51 -20.92 8.75
CA ILE A 354 -23.29 -19.97 9.85
C ILE A 354 -22.64 -18.65 9.38
N LEU A 355 -21.84 -18.67 8.31
CA LEU A 355 -21.15 -17.51 7.73
C LEU A 355 -21.87 -16.91 6.51
N ASN A 356 -23.17 -17.17 6.34
CA ASN A 356 -23.90 -16.67 5.18
C ASN A 356 -24.01 -15.13 5.21
N PRO A 357 -23.41 -14.41 4.23
CA PRO A 357 -23.40 -12.95 4.19
C PRO A 357 -24.78 -12.32 4.08
N SER A 358 -25.72 -12.99 3.41
CA SER A 358 -27.09 -12.47 3.26
C SER A 358 -27.88 -12.49 4.57
N MET A 359 -27.34 -13.13 5.61
CA MET A 359 -27.95 -13.23 6.93
C MET A 359 -27.13 -12.52 8.01
N LEU A 360 -26.02 -11.87 7.66
CA LEU A 360 -25.28 -11.01 8.57
C LEU A 360 -25.86 -9.58 8.53
N LYS A 361 -26.21 -9.04 9.69
CA LYS A 361 -26.69 -7.67 9.92
C LYS A 361 -25.56 -6.66 9.71
N LEU A 362 -24.32 -7.05 10.00
CA LEU A 362 -23.13 -6.30 9.59
C LEU A 362 -23.05 -6.27 8.05
N LYS A 363 -23.24 -5.08 7.46
CA LYS A 363 -22.91 -4.84 6.05
C LYS A 363 -21.39 -4.74 5.91
N LEU A 364 -20.75 -5.89 5.68
CA LEU A 364 -19.30 -6.09 5.55
C LEU A 364 -18.76 -5.85 4.13
#